data_AF-K2KM84-F1
#
_entry.id   AF-K2KM84-F1
#
_cell.length_a   1.000
_cell.length_b   1.000
_cell.length_c   1.000
_cell.angle_alpha   90.00
_cell.angle_beta   90.00
_cell.angle_gamma   90.00
#
_symmetry.space_group_name_H-M   'P 1'
#
loop_
_entity.id
_entity.type
_entity.pdbx_description
1 polymer ?
#
loop_
_entity_poly.entity_id
_entity_poly.type
_entity_poly.pdbx_seq_one_letter_code
_entity_poly.pdbx_strand_id
1 'polypeptide(L)'
;MKIPHNDSSIQTPLGALSKPDNAKNSQAQLSSTQQSLTVDQYHQTPINAPVNDTYNKTLTISASQQQLTQPLQTLIDESMHRLALATGNLYLPGGSVPKAVERMFNQFSAIMTQIGKEQPDLLHRGWGIAIDSDGNLAVTGKISEQQKSYLSERLNSNEEFVEGARQFQENYLKHSQVEYKGWGTYNVNDSNFADVFDLRELVEQSAGDAGFKKTWGKTFSWLELTDNITSQLRRKAEKYDA
;
A
#
# COMPACT_ATOMS: atom_id res chain seq x y z
N MET A 1 44.98 -3.46 -36.28
CA MET A 1 45.57 -4.78 -36.59
C MET A 1 45.63 -5.58 -35.29
N LYS A 2 44.90 -6.71 -35.27
CA LYS A 2 45.01 -7.93 -34.43
C LYS A 2 45.05 -7.86 -32.89
N ILE A 3 43.96 -8.35 -32.32
CA ILE A 3 43.84 -9.08 -31.04
C ILE A 3 44.68 -10.38 -31.13
N PRO A 4 45.10 -10.96 -29.99
CA PRO A 4 44.87 -12.41 -29.86
C PRO A 4 44.28 -12.82 -28.50
N HIS A 5 43.23 -13.65 -28.61
CA HIS A 5 42.77 -14.62 -27.63
C HIS A 5 43.82 -15.72 -27.43
N ASN A 6 43.85 -16.32 -26.24
CA ASN A 6 44.44 -17.65 -26.07
C ASN A 6 43.44 -18.54 -25.32
N ASP A 7 42.82 -19.44 -26.09
CA ASP A 7 42.12 -20.65 -25.64
C ASP A 7 43.16 -21.71 -25.26
N SER A 8 42.85 -22.54 -24.28
CA SER A 8 43.58 -23.79 -24.05
C SER A 8 42.60 -24.88 -23.67
N SER A 9 42.16 -25.60 -24.71
CA SER A 9 41.44 -26.86 -24.68
C SER A 9 42.44 -28.01 -24.48
N ILE A 10 42.06 -29.02 -23.69
CA ILE A 10 42.75 -30.31 -23.64
C ILE A 10 41.79 -31.39 -24.14
N GLN A 11 42.30 -32.15 -25.12
CA GLN A 11 41.63 -33.18 -25.90
C GLN A 11 41.61 -34.55 -25.19
N THR A 12 40.55 -35.31 -25.50
CA THR A 12 40.41 -36.78 -25.39
C THR A 12 41.44 -37.57 -26.20
N PRO A 13 41.53 -38.90 -25.98
CA PRO A 13 41.65 -39.84 -27.10
C PRO A 13 40.53 -40.90 -27.14
N LEU A 14 40.08 -41.19 -28.37
CA LEU A 14 39.20 -42.29 -28.78
C LEU A 14 39.95 -43.64 -28.77
N GLY A 15 39.21 -44.73 -28.53
CA GLY A 15 39.64 -46.09 -28.81
C GLY A 15 38.47 -47.07 -29.04
N ALA A 16 38.18 -47.31 -30.32
CA ALA A 16 37.64 -48.51 -30.99
C ALA A 16 36.19 -49.04 -30.77
N LEU A 17 35.55 -49.24 -31.93
CA LEU A 17 34.25 -49.88 -32.22
C LEU A 17 34.21 -51.39 -31.95
N SER A 18 33.02 -51.91 -31.64
CA SER A 18 32.45 -53.14 -32.24
C SER A 18 30.93 -53.23 -32.00
N LYS A 19 30.13 -53.26 -33.09
CA LYS A 19 28.79 -53.87 -33.13
C LYS A 19 28.93 -55.29 -33.66
N PRO A 20 28.03 -56.22 -33.29
CA PRO A 20 27.18 -56.76 -34.35
C PRO A 20 25.70 -56.85 -33.96
N ASP A 21 24.88 -56.83 -35.01
CA ASP A 21 23.44 -56.97 -35.06
C ASP A 21 22.93 -58.30 -34.49
N ASN A 22 21.76 -58.29 -33.83
CA ASN A 22 20.57 -58.97 -34.37
C ASN A 22 19.31 -58.75 -33.52
N ALA A 23 18.20 -58.62 -34.22
CA ALA A 23 16.87 -58.34 -33.71
C ALA A 23 16.10 -59.60 -33.27
N LYS A 24 15.09 -59.37 -32.42
CA LYS A 24 13.92 -60.21 -32.06
C LYS A 24 14.15 -61.27 -30.96
N ASN A 25 13.46 -61.13 -29.82
CA ASN A 25 12.23 -61.91 -29.51
C ASN A 25 11.75 -61.64 -28.05
N SER A 26 10.94 -60.60 -27.84
CA SER A 26 10.36 -60.27 -26.53
C SER A 26 8.98 -60.89 -26.39
N GLN A 27 8.87 -62.18 -26.04
CA GLN A 27 7.56 -62.77 -25.72
C GLN A 27 7.56 -64.03 -24.81
N ALA A 28 8.66 -64.38 -24.17
CA ALA A 28 8.73 -65.59 -23.35
C ALA A 28 9.39 -65.37 -21.98
N GLN A 29 8.76 -64.56 -21.12
CA GLN A 29 9.18 -64.47 -19.71
C GLN A 29 8.04 -64.14 -18.74
N LEU A 30 6.84 -64.67 -19.02
CA LEU A 30 5.63 -64.51 -18.21
C LEU A 30 5.20 -65.78 -17.46
N SER A 31 6.09 -66.76 -17.24
CA SER A 31 5.66 -68.06 -16.71
C SER A 31 6.74 -68.75 -15.88
N SER A 32 6.99 -68.31 -14.64
CA SER A 32 7.66 -69.17 -13.62
C SER A 32 7.79 -68.56 -12.21
N THR A 33 6.83 -67.75 -11.76
CA THR A 33 6.80 -67.36 -10.33
C THR A 33 5.42 -67.42 -9.71
N GLN A 34 4.57 -68.30 -10.23
CA GLN A 34 3.41 -68.85 -9.53
C GLN A 34 3.82 -70.20 -8.94
N GLN A 35 4.34 -70.25 -7.71
CA GLN A 35 4.22 -71.38 -6.77
C GLN A 35 5.10 -71.16 -5.54
N SER A 36 4.50 -70.62 -4.47
CA SER A 36 4.84 -70.83 -3.06
C SER A 36 4.13 -69.79 -2.20
N LEU A 37 2.80 -69.88 -2.10
CA LEU A 37 2.04 -69.22 -1.05
C LEU A 37 1.70 -70.28 0.00
N THR A 38 2.40 -70.25 1.13
CA THR A 38 1.89 -70.85 2.36
C THR A 38 0.77 -69.98 2.92
N VAL A 39 -0.30 -70.66 3.27
CA VAL A 39 -1.64 -70.15 3.60
C VAL A 39 -1.63 -69.41 4.93
N ASP A 40 -2.10 -68.16 4.95
CA ASP A 40 -2.54 -67.47 6.17
C ASP A 40 -3.93 -67.97 6.58
N GLN A 41 -4.07 -68.33 7.84
CA GLN A 41 -5.07 -69.23 8.41
C GLN A 41 -6.33 -68.51 8.95
N TYR A 42 -6.60 -67.26 8.54
CA TYR A 42 -7.70 -66.47 9.14
C TYR A 42 -8.87 -66.10 8.23
N HIS A 43 -8.91 -66.52 6.96
CA HIS A 43 -10.00 -66.13 6.06
C HIS A 43 -10.63 -67.36 5.38
N GLN A 44 -11.53 -68.03 6.11
CA GLN A 44 -12.50 -68.94 5.49
C GLN A 44 -13.49 -68.10 4.65
N THR A 45 -13.57 -68.44 3.36
CA THR A 45 -14.34 -67.82 2.27
C THR A 45 -15.88 -67.97 2.44
N PRO A 46 -16.72 -67.40 1.54
CA PRO A 46 -16.59 -66.20 0.68
C PRO A 46 -17.88 -65.33 0.66
N ILE A 47 -17.85 -64.14 0.05
CA ILE A 47 -18.80 -63.66 -0.98
C ILE A 47 -18.29 -62.31 -1.54
N ASN A 48 -17.98 -62.33 -2.84
CA ASN A 48 -17.90 -61.25 -3.82
C ASN A 48 -17.11 -59.97 -3.48
N ALA A 49 -15.93 -59.86 -4.10
CA ALA A 49 -15.14 -58.64 -4.17
C ALA A 49 -15.84 -57.52 -4.97
N PRO A 50 -15.71 -56.26 -4.52
CA PRO A 50 -15.53 -55.13 -5.41
C PRO A 50 -14.05 -54.78 -5.50
N VAL A 51 -13.69 -54.35 -6.70
CA VAL A 51 -12.36 -54.01 -7.19
C VAL A 51 -11.93 -52.62 -6.68
N ASN A 52 -10.66 -52.50 -6.30
CA ASN A 52 -9.89 -51.26 -6.10
C ASN A 52 -10.31 -50.32 -4.95
N ASP A 53 -9.88 -50.63 -3.72
CA ASP A 53 -9.64 -49.59 -2.72
C ASP A 53 -8.24 -48.96 -2.95
N THR A 54 -8.16 -48.13 -3.98
CA THR A 54 -7.12 -47.08 -4.03
C THR A 54 -7.56 -46.02 -3.02
N TYR A 55 -6.76 -45.75 -1.99
CA TYR A 55 -6.99 -44.66 -1.04
C TYR A 55 -7.07 -43.31 -1.78
N ASN A 56 -8.28 -42.92 -2.19
CA ASN A 56 -8.59 -41.55 -2.56
C ASN A 56 -9.01 -40.81 -1.29
N LYS A 57 -8.04 -40.22 -0.60
CA LYS A 57 -8.36 -39.24 0.43
C LYS A 57 -8.85 -37.97 -0.27
N THR A 58 -10.17 -37.83 -0.41
CA THR A 58 -10.76 -36.57 -0.83
C THR A 58 -10.45 -35.51 0.23
N LEU A 59 -9.64 -34.51 -0.13
CA LEU A 59 -9.49 -33.29 0.65
C LEU A 59 -10.79 -32.50 0.54
N THR A 60 -11.73 -32.75 1.44
CA THR A 60 -12.89 -31.88 1.59
C THR A 60 -12.41 -30.60 2.27
N ILE A 61 -12.01 -29.61 1.46
CA ILE A 61 -11.81 -28.24 1.95
C ILE A 61 -13.20 -27.74 2.35
N SER A 62 -13.51 -27.87 3.64
CA SER A 62 -14.70 -27.28 4.26
C SER A 62 -14.41 -25.80 4.52
N ALA A 63 -14.04 -25.05 3.48
CA ALA A 63 -14.20 -23.61 3.51
C ALA A 63 -15.70 -23.37 3.38
N SER A 64 -16.29 -22.78 4.41
CA SER A 64 -17.69 -22.38 4.49
C SER A 64 -18.17 -21.79 3.16
N GLN A 65 -18.93 -22.57 2.38
CA GLN A 65 -19.53 -22.14 1.11
C GLN A 65 -20.63 -21.08 1.28
N GLN A 66 -20.90 -20.65 2.50
CA GLN A 66 -21.84 -19.59 2.79
C GLN A 66 -21.09 -18.27 2.96
N GLN A 67 -20.51 -17.71 1.88
CA GLN A 67 -20.30 -16.25 1.67
C GLN A 67 -19.40 -15.85 0.47
N LEU A 68 -18.93 -16.75 -0.39
CA LEU A 68 -18.21 -16.39 -1.62
C LEU A 68 -19.11 -16.54 -2.85
N THR A 69 -20.15 -15.70 -2.95
CA THR A 69 -21.04 -15.64 -4.13
C THR A 69 -20.52 -14.72 -5.23
N GLN A 70 -19.50 -13.91 -4.97
CA GLN A 70 -18.87 -13.12 -6.02
C GLN A 70 -17.75 -13.92 -6.71
N PRO A 71 -17.69 -13.93 -8.06
CA PRO A 71 -16.57 -14.54 -8.75
C PRO A 71 -15.29 -13.75 -8.44
N LEU A 72 -14.16 -14.44 -8.31
CA LEU A 72 -12.86 -13.85 -7.97
C LEU A 72 -12.50 -12.63 -8.84
N GLN A 73 -12.89 -12.64 -10.12
CA GLN A 73 -12.69 -11.52 -11.04
C GLN A 73 -13.41 -10.25 -10.57
N THR A 74 -14.66 -10.34 -10.11
CA THR A 74 -15.41 -9.18 -9.61
C THR A 74 -14.74 -8.59 -8.38
N LEU A 75 -14.24 -9.43 -7.48
CA LEU A 75 -13.51 -8.95 -6.29
C LEU A 75 -12.23 -8.19 -6.69
N ILE A 76 -11.49 -8.69 -7.69
CA ILE A 76 -10.30 -8.03 -8.23
C ILE A 76 -10.68 -6.67 -8.86
N ASP A 77 -11.70 -6.65 -9.72
CA ASP A 77 -12.14 -5.43 -10.41
C ASP A 77 -12.59 -4.36 -9.41
N GLU A 78 -13.37 -4.76 -8.39
CA GLU A 78 -13.78 -3.86 -7.31
C GLU A 78 -12.58 -3.33 -6.51
N SER A 79 -11.58 -4.19 -6.22
CA SER A 79 -10.38 -3.77 -5.49
C SER A 79 -9.55 -2.75 -6.28
N MET A 80 -9.38 -2.97 -7.59
CA MET A 80 -8.64 -2.07 -8.47
C MET A 80 -9.40 -0.75 -8.66
N HIS A 81 -10.73 -0.81 -8.74
CA HIS A 81 -11.56 0.39 -8.80
C HIS A 81 -11.43 1.23 -7.52
N ARG A 82 -11.52 0.61 -6.33
CA ARG A 82 -11.34 1.31 -5.05
C ARG A 82 -9.94 1.92 -4.94
N LEU A 83 -8.90 1.21 -5.37
CA LEU A 83 -7.54 1.74 -5.40
C LEU A 83 -7.43 2.96 -6.32
N ALA A 84 -7.98 2.89 -7.54
CA ALA A 84 -7.96 4.01 -8.48
C ALA A 84 -8.68 5.24 -7.91
N LEU A 85 -9.83 5.06 -7.25
CA LEU A 85 -10.54 6.13 -6.56
C LEU A 85 -9.73 6.71 -5.40
N ALA A 86 -9.08 5.87 -4.59
CA ALA A 86 -8.23 6.32 -3.49
C ALA A 86 -7.05 7.14 -4.01
N THR A 87 -6.33 6.65 -5.02
CA THR A 87 -5.23 7.40 -5.66
C THR A 87 -5.70 8.73 -6.24
N GLY A 88 -6.87 8.74 -6.90
CA GLY A 88 -7.45 9.98 -7.42
C GLY A 88 -7.76 11.00 -6.34
N ASN A 89 -8.28 10.56 -5.19
CA ASN A 89 -8.64 11.43 -4.08
C ASN A 89 -7.44 11.90 -3.25
N LEU A 90 -6.38 11.10 -3.15
CA LEU A 90 -5.17 11.42 -2.40
C LEU A 90 -4.26 12.41 -3.16
N TYR A 91 -3.99 12.17 -4.45
CA TYR A 91 -2.87 12.82 -5.14
C TYR A 91 -3.26 13.74 -6.29
N LEU A 92 -4.40 13.49 -6.95
CA LEU A 92 -4.71 14.19 -8.20
C LEU A 92 -5.35 15.55 -7.95
N PRO A 93 -5.13 16.53 -8.87
CA PRO A 93 -5.85 17.79 -8.80
C PRO A 93 -7.35 17.55 -8.81
N GLY A 94 -8.06 18.14 -7.85
CA GLY A 94 -9.51 17.97 -7.70
C GLY A 94 -9.94 16.76 -6.87
N GLY A 95 -9.00 15.91 -6.42
CA GLY A 95 -9.23 14.90 -5.40
C GLY A 95 -9.64 15.52 -4.06
N SER A 96 -10.27 14.73 -3.18
CA SER A 96 -10.79 15.23 -1.91
C SER A 96 -9.71 15.77 -0.97
N VAL A 97 -8.52 15.13 -0.90
CA VAL A 97 -7.40 15.61 -0.07
C VAL A 97 -6.84 16.94 -0.59
N PRO A 98 -6.44 17.09 -1.87
CA PRO A 98 -5.97 18.38 -2.38
C PRO A 98 -7.02 19.49 -2.28
N LYS A 99 -8.30 19.18 -2.47
CA LYS A 99 -9.39 20.16 -2.30
C LYS A 99 -9.52 20.67 -0.87
N ALA A 100 -9.44 19.78 0.12
CA ALA A 100 -9.53 20.14 1.52
C ALA A 100 -8.38 21.08 1.93
N VAL A 101 -7.17 20.81 1.46
CA VAL A 101 -6.01 21.68 1.72
C VAL A 101 -6.06 22.97 0.92
N GLU A 102 -6.52 22.96 -0.33
CA GLU A 102 -6.75 24.18 -1.13
C GLU A 102 -7.75 25.11 -0.42
N ARG A 103 -8.78 24.54 0.23
CA ARG A 103 -9.74 25.29 1.05
C ARG A 103 -9.05 26.02 2.21
N MET A 104 -8.22 25.32 2.98
CA MET A 104 -7.43 25.93 4.05
C MET A 104 -6.47 27.00 3.50
N PHE A 105 -5.74 26.69 2.44
CA PHE A 105 -4.78 27.57 1.79
C PHE A 105 -5.39 28.92 1.40
N ASN A 106 -6.61 28.91 0.85
CA ASN A 106 -7.30 30.12 0.41
C ASN A 106 -7.69 31.06 1.57
N GLN A 107 -7.84 30.53 2.80
CA GLN A 107 -8.16 31.34 3.99
C GLN A 107 -6.90 31.81 4.72
N PHE A 108 -5.80 31.06 4.62
CA PHE A 108 -4.64 31.19 5.47
C PHE A 108 -4.00 32.59 5.43
N SER A 109 -3.87 33.20 4.25
CA SER A 109 -3.28 34.55 4.11
C SER A 109 -4.08 35.64 4.86
N ALA A 110 -5.40 35.56 4.85
CA ALA A 110 -6.25 36.51 5.56
C ALA A 110 -6.12 36.36 7.08
N ILE A 111 -6.09 35.11 7.57
CA ILE A 111 -5.86 34.78 8.98
C ILE A 111 -4.50 35.34 9.43
N MET A 112 -3.43 35.06 8.68
CA MET A 112 -2.08 35.54 9.00
C MET A 112 -1.98 37.07 8.95
N THR A 113 -2.70 37.72 8.03
CA THR A 113 -2.77 39.19 7.98
C THR A 113 -3.41 39.78 9.23
N GLN A 114 -4.47 39.17 9.76
CA GLN A 114 -5.11 39.62 11.00
C GLN A 114 -4.19 39.40 12.20
N ILE A 115 -3.60 38.21 12.32
CA ILE A 115 -2.59 37.91 13.36
C ILE A 115 -1.45 38.92 13.32
N GLY A 116 -0.94 39.26 12.13
CA GLY A 116 0.13 40.22 11.95
C GLY A 116 -0.19 41.65 12.38
N LYS A 117 -1.45 42.06 12.30
CA LYS A 117 -1.90 43.39 12.75
C LYS A 117 -1.99 43.49 14.27
N GLU A 118 -2.41 42.42 14.93
CA GLU A 118 -2.70 42.43 16.37
C GLU A 118 -1.52 41.93 17.21
N GLN A 119 -0.80 40.92 16.72
CA GLN A 119 0.34 40.30 17.38
C GLN A 119 1.44 39.99 16.36
N PRO A 120 2.15 41.00 15.84
CA PRO A 120 3.17 40.83 14.78
C PRO A 120 4.28 39.84 15.17
N ASP A 121 4.65 39.79 16.46
CA ASP A 121 5.65 38.85 16.98
C ASP A 121 5.30 37.38 16.70
N LEU A 122 4.02 37.03 16.53
CA LEU A 122 3.61 35.66 16.27
C LEU A 122 3.92 35.21 14.85
N LEU A 123 4.07 36.13 13.88
CA LEU A 123 4.36 35.76 12.49
C LEU A 123 5.69 35.03 12.34
N HIS A 124 6.67 35.37 13.19
CA HIS A 124 8.04 34.88 13.12
C HIS A 124 8.37 33.81 14.16
N ARG A 125 7.39 33.38 14.96
CA ARG A 125 7.58 32.31 15.96
C ARG A 125 7.29 30.94 15.36
N GLY A 126 8.05 29.95 15.83
CA GLY A 126 7.90 28.54 15.45
C GLY A 126 6.73 27.87 16.19
N TRP A 127 5.51 28.16 15.73
CA TRP A 127 4.28 27.48 16.14
C TRP A 127 3.62 26.82 14.92
N GLY A 128 2.90 25.73 15.16
CA GLY A 128 2.21 24.94 14.14
C GLY A 128 0.71 24.83 14.42
N ILE A 129 -0.01 24.15 13.54
CA ILE A 129 -1.45 23.90 13.69
C ILE A 129 -1.69 22.39 13.66
N ALA A 130 -2.41 21.88 14.65
CA ALA A 130 -2.90 20.52 14.69
C ALA A 130 -4.43 20.52 14.79
N ILE A 131 -5.05 19.39 14.47
CA ILE A 131 -6.48 19.14 14.72
C ILE A 131 -6.60 18.26 15.97
N ASP A 132 -7.44 18.66 16.91
CA ASP A 132 -7.71 17.87 18.11
C ASP A 132 -8.80 16.80 17.87
N SER A 133 -9.09 16.00 18.90
CA SER A 133 -10.07 14.92 18.83
C SER A 133 -11.51 15.39 18.58
N ASP A 134 -11.81 16.65 18.88
CA ASP A 134 -13.13 17.26 18.66
C ASP A 134 -13.22 17.90 17.27
N GLY A 135 -12.14 17.80 16.47
CA GLY A 135 -12.02 18.42 15.17
C GLY A 135 -11.80 19.93 15.23
N ASN A 136 -11.41 20.48 16.37
CA ASN A 136 -11.03 21.88 16.50
C ASN A 136 -9.52 22.05 16.27
N LEU A 137 -9.13 23.27 15.94
CA LEU A 137 -7.73 23.59 15.66
C LEU A 137 -7.01 23.98 16.94
N ALA A 138 -5.94 23.26 17.22
CA ALA A 138 -5.06 23.52 18.35
C ALA A 138 -3.71 24.04 17.85
N VAL A 139 -3.13 24.98 18.59
CA VAL A 139 -1.79 25.51 18.28
C VAL A 139 -0.70 24.74 19.01
N THR A 140 0.31 24.31 18.25
CA THR A 140 1.48 23.60 18.75
C THR A 140 2.71 24.50 18.77
N GLY A 141 3.78 24.07 19.44
CA GLY A 141 5.07 24.78 19.49
C GLY A 141 5.35 25.54 20.80
N LYS A 142 6.54 26.13 20.88
CA LYS A 142 7.09 26.75 22.10
C LYS A 142 6.70 28.22 22.21
N ILE A 143 5.40 28.48 22.36
CA ILE A 143 4.82 29.81 22.63
C ILE A 143 4.01 29.77 23.93
N SER A 144 3.68 30.94 24.48
CA SER A 144 2.93 31.01 25.74
C SER A 144 1.49 30.50 25.57
N GLU A 145 0.88 29.97 26.63
CA GLU A 145 -0.51 29.48 26.61
C GLU A 145 -1.51 30.58 26.22
N GLN A 146 -1.27 31.82 26.63
CA GLN A 146 -2.09 32.96 26.19
C GLN A 146 -2.03 33.16 24.67
N GLN A 147 -0.84 33.02 24.07
CA GLN A 147 -0.66 33.12 22.62
C GLN A 147 -1.29 31.93 21.90
N LYS A 148 -1.19 30.71 22.45
CA LYS A 148 -1.87 29.53 21.90
C LYS A 148 -3.39 29.70 21.91
N SER A 149 -3.95 30.18 23.03
CA SER A 149 -5.38 30.45 23.15
C SER A 149 -5.84 31.48 22.13
N TYR A 150 -5.13 32.60 22.00
CA TYR A 150 -5.43 33.63 21.00
C TYR A 150 -5.39 33.08 19.57
N LEU A 151 -4.34 32.35 19.20
CA LEU A 151 -4.23 31.78 17.86
C LEU A 151 -5.31 30.73 17.60
N SER A 152 -5.59 29.87 18.58
CA SER A 152 -6.64 28.85 18.44
C SER A 152 -8.01 29.49 18.26
N GLU A 153 -8.33 30.54 19.01
CA GLU A 153 -9.58 31.31 18.82
C GLU A 153 -9.65 31.90 17.41
N ARG A 154 -8.57 32.54 16.93
CA ARG A 154 -8.51 33.12 15.58
C ARG A 154 -8.68 32.06 14.49
N LEU A 155 -8.00 30.93 14.61
CA LEU A 155 -8.10 29.83 13.66
C LEU A 155 -9.51 29.22 13.63
N ASN A 156 -10.07 28.93 14.82
CA ASN A 156 -11.39 28.32 14.93
C ASN A 156 -12.54 29.27 14.59
N SER A 157 -12.32 30.59 14.60
CA SER A 157 -13.30 31.57 14.10
C SER A 157 -13.48 31.55 12.58
N ASN A 158 -12.59 30.89 11.84
CA ASN A 158 -12.71 30.73 10.39
C ASN A 158 -13.28 29.34 10.06
N GLU A 159 -14.60 29.27 9.90
CA GLU A 159 -15.32 28.01 9.62
C GLU A 159 -14.79 27.29 8.37
N GLU A 160 -14.43 28.02 7.33
CA GLU A 160 -13.90 27.45 6.08
C GLU A 160 -12.53 26.77 6.29
N PHE A 161 -11.67 27.35 7.13
CA PHE A 161 -10.37 26.78 7.46
C PHE A 161 -10.52 25.55 8.36
N VAL A 162 -11.39 25.62 9.38
CA VAL A 162 -11.70 24.47 10.26
C VAL A 162 -12.28 23.31 9.45
N GLU A 163 -13.25 23.59 8.58
CA GLU A 163 -13.87 22.57 7.74
C GLU A 163 -12.86 21.96 6.76
N GLY A 164 -11.98 22.77 6.17
CA GLY A 164 -10.88 22.27 5.34
C GLY A 164 -9.94 21.33 6.10
N ALA A 165 -9.64 21.62 7.37
CA ALA A 165 -8.81 20.75 8.21
C ALA A 165 -9.49 19.41 8.55
N ARG A 166 -10.77 19.46 8.95
CA ARG A 166 -11.58 18.25 9.21
C ARG A 166 -11.68 17.37 7.97
N GLN A 167 -12.00 17.97 6.83
CA GLN A 167 -12.06 17.26 5.55
C GLN A 167 -10.70 16.69 5.17
N PHE A 168 -9.59 17.37 5.46
CA PHE A 168 -8.27 16.82 5.19
C PHE A 168 -8.02 15.55 6.01
N GLN A 169 -8.27 15.59 7.32
CA GLN A 169 -8.14 14.41 8.19
C GLN A 169 -9.01 13.26 7.72
N GLU A 170 -10.31 13.50 7.55
CA GLU A 170 -11.28 12.47 7.15
C GLU A 170 -10.88 11.82 5.81
N ASN A 171 -10.62 12.65 4.79
CA ASN A 171 -10.32 12.14 3.45
C ASN A 171 -8.96 11.45 3.39
N TYR A 172 -7.96 11.97 4.09
CA TYR A 172 -6.66 11.31 4.16
C TYR A 172 -6.80 9.92 4.77
N LEU A 173 -7.40 9.82 5.96
CA LEU A 173 -7.56 8.54 6.67
C LEU A 173 -8.42 7.55 5.89
N LYS A 174 -9.51 8.01 5.28
CA LYS A 174 -10.40 7.18 4.46
C LYS A 174 -9.70 6.55 3.27
N HIS A 175 -8.89 7.33 2.55
CA HIS A 175 -8.29 6.87 1.30
C HIS A 175 -6.94 6.18 1.51
N SER A 176 -6.16 6.56 2.54
CA SER A 176 -4.88 5.92 2.85
C SER A 176 -5.04 4.46 3.26
N GLN A 177 -6.13 4.10 3.95
CA GLN A 177 -6.42 2.71 4.33
C GLN A 177 -6.60 1.74 3.14
N VAL A 178 -6.99 2.27 1.97
CA VAL A 178 -7.18 1.47 0.75
C VAL A 178 -5.88 1.35 -0.04
N GLU A 179 -4.94 2.27 0.17
CA GLU A 179 -3.70 2.34 -0.59
C GLU A 179 -2.61 1.47 0.05
N TYR A 180 -2.25 0.36 -0.59
CA TYR A 180 -1.16 -0.50 -0.09
C TYR A 180 0.26 0.00 -0.45
N LYS A 181 0.37 1.15 -1.11
CA LYS A 181 1.62 1.79 -1.53
C LYS A 181 1.55 3.29 -1.21
N GLY A 182 2.64 4.03 -1.38
CA GLY A 182 2.60 5.49 -1.17
C GLY A 182 2.28 5.88 0.28
N TRP A 183 1.33 6.80 0.47
CA TRP A 183 0.96 7.34 1.79
C TRP A 183 0.25 6.33 2.68
N GLY A 184 -0.48 5.37 2.12
CA GLY A 184 -1.12 4.31 2.91
C GLY A 184 -0.16 3.32 3.57
N THR A 185 1.15 3.41 3.29
CA THR A 185 2.19 2.62 3.97
C THR A 185 2.60 3.15 5.34
N TYR A 186 2.13 4.36 5.71
CA TYR A 186 2.41 4.97 7.00
C TYR A 186 1.27 4.67 7.98
N ASN A 187 1.63 4.39 9.23
CA ASN A 187 0.69 4.23 10.33
C ASN A 187 0.19 5.60 10.77
N VAL A 188 -0.88 6.05 10.15
CA VAL A 188 -1.60 7.27 10.52
C VAL A 188 -3.05 6.92 10.79
N ASN A 189 -3.54 7.33 11.95
CA ASN A 189 -4.88 7.10 12.44
C ASN A 189 -5.32 8.27 13.32
N ASP A 190 -6.56 8.27 13.81
CA ASP A 190 -7.09 9.39 14.60
C ASP A 190 -6.26 9.72 15.85
N SER A 191 -5.57 8.74 16.44
CA SER A 191 -4.80 8.96 17.67
C SER A 191 -3.46 9.67 17.46
N ASN A 192 -2.87 9.60 16.25
CA ASN A 192 -1.55 10.16 15.97
C ASN A 192 -1.56 11.18 14.82
N PHE A 193 -2.71 11.43 14.18
CA PHE A 193 -2.83 12.36 13.07
C PHE A 193 -2.27 13.76 13.40
N ALA A 194 -2.60 14.27 14.60
CA ALA A 194 -2.15 15.56 15.11
C ALA A 194 -0.61 15.65 15.28
N ASP A 195 0.04 14.53 15.58
CA ASP A 195 1.50 14.46 15.73
C ASP A 195 2.21 14.36 14.38
N VAL A 196 1.55 13.75 13.40
CA VAL A 196 2.09 13.55 12.05
C VAL A 196 1.96 14.82 11.20
N PHE A 197 0.83 15.50 11.25
CA PHE A 197 0.54 16.63 10.36
C PHE A 197 0.53 17.96 11.09
N ASP A 198 1.44 18.85 10.69
CA ASP A 198 1.36 20.28 10.95
C ASP A 198 0.63 20.95 9.78
N LEU A 199 -0.60 21.38 10.03
CA LEU A 199 -1.47 22.01 9.02
C LEU A 199 -0.97 23.39 8.61
N ARG A 200 -0.19 24.07 9.45
CA ARG A 200 0.45 25.35 9.09
C ARG A 200 1.52 25.10 8.03
N GLU A 201 2.42 24.17 8.31
CA GLU A 201 3.44 23.75 7.35
C GLU A 201 2.79 23.23 6.06
N LEU A 202 1.68 22.49 6.20
CA LEU A 202 0.91 21.94 5.09
C LEU A 202 0.47 23.03 4.11
N VAL A 203 -0.16 24.10 4.61
CA VAL A 203 -0.64 25.19 3.75
C VAL A 203 0.49 26.12 3.28
N GLU A 204 1.45 26.45 4.14
CA GLU A 204 2.55 27.37 3.80
C GLU A 204 3.42 26.85 2.67
N GLN A 205 3.68 25.54 2.62
CA GLN A 205 4.51 24.93 1.58
C GLN A 205 3.70 24.34 0.42
N SER A 206 2.40 24.64 0.29
CA SER A 206 1.58 24.18 -0.85
C SER A 206 1.42 25.23 -1.96
N ALA A 207 2.16 26.35 -1.89
CA ALA A 207 2.14 27.38 -2.91
C ALA A 207 2.96 26.95 -4.14
N GLY A 208 2.36 27.01 -5.33
CA GLY A 208 3.05 26.77 -6.58
C GLY A 208 4.03 27.90 -6.94
N ASP A 209 5.14 27.52 -7.57
CA ASP A 209 6.11 28.46 -8.10
C ASP A 209 5.56 29.23 -9.33
N ALA A 210 6.37 30.16 -9.86
CA ALA A 210 6.00 30.96 -11.02
C ALA A 210 5.74 30.11 -12.29
N GLY A 211 6.46 28.99 -12.46
CA GLY A 211 6.29 28.08 -13.59
C GLY A 211 4.98 27.30 -13.50
N PHE A 212 4.65 26.81 -12.31
CA PHE A 212 3.39 26.14 -12.00
C PHE A 212 2.21 27.06 -12.23
N LYS A 213 2.26 28.29 -11.69
CA LYS A 213 1.20 29.28 -11.87
C LYS A 213 1.00 29.63 -13.34
N LYS A 214 2.09 29.76 -14.12
CA LYS A 214 2.01 30.00 -15.57
C LYS A 214 1.38 28.83 -16.32
N THR A 215 1.71 27.60 -15.93
CA THR A 215 1.26 26.38 -16.62
C THR A 215 -0.20 26.05 -16.29
N TRP A 216 -0.61 26.21 -15.04
CA TRP A 216 -1.89 25.72 -14.53
C TRP A 216 -2.88 26.83 -14.13
N GLY A 217 -2.44 28.09 -14.10
CA GLY A 217 -3.28 29.22 -13.68
C GLY A 217 -3.70 29.19 -12.20
N LYS A 218 -3.04 28.37 -11.37
CA LYS A 218 -3.35 28.19 -9.95
C LYS A 218 -2.19 28.63 -9.07
N THR A 219 -2.51 29.23 -7.92
CA THR A 219 -1.52 29.57 -6.88
C THR A 219 -1.29 28.40 -5.94
N PHE A 220 -2.32 27.61 -5.64
CA PHE A 220 -2.18 26.35 -4.91
C PHE A 220 -1.63 25.26 -5.83
N SER A 221 -0.59 24.54 -5.38
CA SER A 221 0.03 23.44 -6.11
C SER A 221 -0.22 22.11 -5.40
N TRP A 222 -0.96 21.22 -6.06
CA TRP A 222 -1.14 19.86 -5.56
C TRP A 222 0.16 19.04 -5.61
N LEU A 223 1.13 19.45 -6.43
CA LEU A 223 2.45 18.80 -6.49
C LEU A 223 3.27 19.14 -5.24
N GLU A 224 3.33 20.41 -4.88
CA GLU A 224 4.00 20.87 -3.64
C GLU A 224 3.30 20.31 -2.40
N LEU A 225 1.96 20.25 -2.41
CA LEU A 225 1.22 19.53 -1.38
C LEU A 225 1.67 18.07 -1.27
N THR A 226 1.80 17.39 -2.40
CA THR A 226 2.16 15.96 -2.42
C THR A 226 3.54 15.74 -1.80
N ASP A 227 4.50 16.60 -2.15
CA ASP A 227 5.85 16.55 -1.59
C ASP A 227 5.86 16.88 -0.10
N ASN A 228 5.07 17.86 0.33
CA ASN A 228 4.93 18.25 1.73
C ASN A 228 4.32 17.12 2.59
N ILE A 229 3.18 16.55 2.19
CA ILE A 229 2.57 15.40 2.90
C ILE A 229 3.58 14.25 2.99
N THR A 230 4.25 13.93 1.89
CA THR A 230 5.29 12.88 1.86
C THR A 230 6.42 13.17 2.85
N SER A 231 6.86 14.43 2.93
CA SER A 231 7.91 14.89 3.84
C SER A 231 7.48 14.79 5.31
N GLN A 232 6.26 15.21 5.65
CA GLN A 232 5.72 15.09 7.00
C GLN A 232 5.59 13.62 7.43
N LEU A 233 5.02 12.77 6.57
CA LEU A 233 4.92 11.34 6.82
C LEU A 233 6.28 10.70 7.08
N ARG A 234 7.28 10.97 6.23
CA ARG A 234 8.64 10.42 6.40
C ARG A 234 9.32 10.86 7.69
N ARG A 235 9.05 12.06 8.17
CA ARG A 235 9.72 12.65 9.35
C ARG A 235 9.03 12.28 10.66
N LYS A 236 7.71 12.07 10.63
CA LYS A 236 6.87 12.04 11.84
C LYS A 236 6.02 10.76 11.99
N ALA A 237 5.73 10.04 10.91
CA ALA A 237 4.92 8.83 10.96
C ALA A 237 5.78 7.57 10.91
N GLU A 238 5.36 6.54 11.65
CA GLU A 238 5.91 5.20 11.53
C GLU A 238 5.38 4.54 10.24
N LYS A 239 6.14 3.59 9.69
CA LYS A 239 5.63 2.75 8.61
C LYS A 239 5.05 1.47 9.19
N TYR A 240 4.05 0.91 8.52
CA TYR A 240 3.66 -0.47 8.82
C TYR A 240 4.84 -1.40 8.53
N ASP A 241 5.14 -2.29 9.47
CA ASP A 241 6.12 -3.35 9.26
C ASP A 241 5.66 -4.24 8.10
N ALA A 242 6.58 -4.49 7.16
CA ALA A 242 6.33 -5.32 5.98
C ALA A 242 6.43 -6.82 6.30
#